data_AF-M5C0B7-F1
#
_entry.id   AF-M5C0B7-F1
#
_cell.length_a   1.000
_cell.length_b   1.000
_cell.length_c   1.000
_cell.angle_alpha   90.00
_cell.angle_beta   90.00
_cell.angle_gamma   90.00
#
_symmetry.space_group_name_H-M   'P 1'
#
loop_
_entity.id
_entity.type
_entity.pdbx_description
1 polymer ?
#
loop_
_entity_poly.entity_id
_entity_poly.type
_entity_poly.pdbx_seq_one_letter_code
_entity_poly.pdbx_strand_id
1 'polypeptide(L)'
;MYLFPSHQSWYLLFTLVVIFVLDWAAYLTFNIGMPGIEAVPIGPRIVGGFLQAVGQRAGGFTTINLQAIAPALQVVYIATM
;
A
#
# COMPACT_ATOMS: atom_id res chain seq x y z
N MET A 1 9.82 30.36 -1.03
CA MET A 1 9.74 29.37 0.07
C MET A 1 8.29 29.24 0.49
N TYR A 2 7.52 28.37 -0.17
CA TYR A 2 6.11 28.06 0.15
C TYR A 2 6.03 26.66 0.77
N LEU A 3 6.83 26.41 1.81
CA LEU A 3 6.66 25.20 2.62
C LEU A 3 5.47 25.43 3.53
N PHE A 4 4.61 24.43 3.63
CA PHE A 4 3.48 24.48 4.54
C PHE A 4 3.96 24.85 5.96
N PRO A 5 3.21 25.69 6.68
CA PRO A 5 3.50 25.98 8.08
C PRO A 5 3.74 24.67 8.84
N SER A 6 4.71 24.64 9.75
CA SER A 6 5.19 23.41 10.42
C SER A 6 4.06 22.49 10.92
N HIS A 7 3.02 23.05 11.51
CA HIS A 7 1.86 22.29 11.99
C HIS A 7 1.10 21.55 10.87
N GLN A 8 0.95 22.17 9.70
CA GLN A 8 0.26 21.58 8.55
C GLN A 8 1.08 20.42 7.95
N SER A 9 2.41 20.55 7.90
CA SER A 9 3.29 19.46 7.45
C SER A 9 3.19 18.22 8.34
N TRP A 10 3.04 18.40 9.66
CA TRP A 10 2.80 17.29 10.59
C TRP A 10 1.45 16.62 10.37
N TYR A 11 0.39 17.39 10.10
CA TYR A 11 -0.93 16.84 9.80
C TYR A 11 -0.93 16.02 8.50
N LEU A 12 -0.25 16.53 7.47
CA LEU A 12 -0.08 15.83 6.20
C LEU A 12 0.71 14.52 6.38
N LEU A 13 1.80 14.56 7.16
CA LEU A 13 2.60 13.37 7.47
C LEU A 13 1.77 12.32 8.20
N PHE A 14 0.99 12.72 9.21
CA PHE A 14 0.14 11.80 9.96
C PHE A 14 -0.92 11.16 9.06
N THR A 15 -1.63 11.96 8.27
CA THR A 15 -2.66 11.48 7.33
C THR A 15 -2.04 10.51 6.33
N LEU A 16 -0.86 10.82 5.79
CA LEU A 16 -0.15 9.95 4.86
C LEU A 16 0.20 8.59 5.49
N VAL A 17 0.69 8.59 6.73
CA VAL A 17 1.02 7.37 7.48
C VAL A 17 -0.24 6.52 7.72
N VAL A 18 -1.37 7.14 8.06
CA VAL A 18 -2.64 6.42 8.26
C VAL A 18 -3.08 5.73 6.98
N ILE A 19 -3.12 6.44 5.85
CA ILE A 19 -3.54 5.86 4.57
C ILE A 19 -2.56 4.75 4.13
N PHE A 20 -1.26 4.94 4.37
CA PHE A 20 -0.24 3.91 4.10
C PHE A 20 -0.46 2.63 4.92
N VAL A 21 -0.71 2.75 6.22
CA VAL A 21 -0.92 1.59 7.09
C VAL A 21 -2.21 0.85 6.72
N LEU A 22 -3.28 1.58 6.39
CA LEU A 22 -4.54 0.99 5.96
C LEU A 22 -4.37 0.18 4.67
N ASP A 23 -3.64 0.73 3.69
CA ASP A 23 -3.35 0.06 2.43
C ASP A 23 -2.54 -1.23 2.64
N TRP A 24 -1.47 -1.14 3.45
CA TRP A 24 -0.64 -2.29 3.77
C TRP A 24 -1.41 -3.39 4.53
N ALA A 25 -2.25 -3.01 5.49
CA ALA A 25 -3.11 -3.93 6.23
C ALA A 25 -4.16 -4.60 5.33
N ALA A 26 -4.75 -3.85 4.40
CA ALA A 26 -5.68 -4.38 3.39
C ALA A 26 -4.99 -5.39 2.48
N TYR A 27 -3.75 -5.11 2.04
CA TYR A 27 -2.97 -6.04 1.23
C TYR A 27 -2.73 -7.38 1.94
N LEU A 28 -2.42 -7.35 3.25
CA LEU A 28 -2.18 -8.56 4.03
C LEU A 28 -3.47 -9.36 4.29
N THR A 29 -4.58 -8.67 4.51
CA THR A 29 -5.86 -9.29 4.90
C THR A 29 -6.65 -9.82 3.71
N PHE A 30 -6.73 -9.05 2.62
CA PHE A 30 -7.58 -9.39 1.47
C PHE A 30 -6.96 -10.40 0.51
N ASN A 31 -5.63 -10.57 0.53
CA ASN A 31 -4.95 -11.55 -0.34
C ASN A 31 -4.76 -12.93 0.30
N ILE A 32 -5.45 -13.23 1.41
CA ILE A 32 -5.46 -14.58 1.99
C ILE A 32 -6.23 -15.51 1.05
N GLY A 33 -5.64 -16.65 0.67
CA GLY A 33 -6.26 -17.61 -0.26
C GLY A 33 -6.02 -17.32 -1.75
N MET A 34 -5.21 -16.29 -2.08
CA MET A 34 -4.89 -15.97 -3.48
C MET A 34 -3.65 -16.74 -3.96
N PRO A 35 -3.77 -17.64 -4.96
CA PRO A 35 -2.65 -18.50 -5.39
C PRO A 35 -1.47 -17.71 -5.96
N GLY A 36 -1.72 -16.55 -6.57
CA GLY A 36 -0.65 -15.67 -7.07
C GLY A 36 0.16 -14.98 -5.98
N ILE A 37 -0.36 -14.90 -4.75
CA ILE A 37 0.28 -14.28 -3.58
C ILE A 37 0.85 -15.35 -2.65
N GLU A 38 0.19 -16.51 -2.55
CA GLU A 38 0.62 -17.65 -1.71
C GLU A 38 1.84 -18.39 -2.24
N ALA A 39 2.18 -18.21 -3.53
CA ALA A 39 3.44 -18.69 -4.07
C ALA A 39 4.68 -18.03 -3.41
N VAL A 40 4.50 -16.87 -2.78
CA VAL A 40 5.56 -16.12 -2.11
C VAL A 40 5.58 -16.44 -0.61
N PRO A 41 6.74 -16.77 -0.02
CA PRO A 41 6.86 -17.00 1.42
C PRO A 41 6.42 -15.77 2.24
N ILE A 42 5.91 -16.01 3.45
CA ILE A 42 5.28 -14.98 4.29
C ILE A 42 6.21 -13.77 4.55
N GLY A 43 7.50 -14.00 4.83
CA GLY A 43 8.46 -12.92 5.10
C GLY A 43 8.58 -11.90 3.96
N PRO A 44 9.01 -12.32 2.76
CA PRO A 44 9.04 -11.46 1.57
C PRO A 44 7.68 -10.87 1.20
N ARG A 45 6.57 -11.56 1.50
CA ARG A 45 5.21 -11.08 1.21
C ARG A 45 4.84 -9.84 2.02
N ILE A 46 5.24 -9.81 3.29
CA ILE A 46 5.01 -8.67 4.19
C ILE A 46 5.82 -7.44 3.73
N VAL A 47 7.09 -7.67 3.42
CA VAL A 47 8.00 -6.61 2.92
C VAL A 47 7.55 -6.14 1.53
N GLY A 48 7.13 -7.05 0.65
CA GLY A 48 6.61 -6.72 -0.67
C GLY A 48 5.33 -5.90 -0.60
N GLY A 49 4.43 -6.20 0.34
CA GLY A 49 3.26 -5.37 0.63
C GLY A 49 3.64 -3.98 1.12
N PHE A 50 4.66 -3.87 1.97
CA PHE A 50 5.17 -2.58 2.47
C PHE A 50 5.72 -1.73 1.33
N LEU A 51 6.58 -2.32 0.48
CA LEU A 51 7.15 -1.65 -0.69
C LEU A 51 6.08 -1.28 -1.71
N GLN A 52 5.06 -2.13 -1.91
CA GLN A 52 3.92 -1.84 -2.75
C GLN A 52 3.15 -0.63 -2.25
N ALA A 53 2.84 -0.56 -0.95
CA ALA A 53 2.10 0.55 -0.34
C ALA A 53 2.89 1.87 -0.43
N VAL A 54 4.23 1.85 -0.30
CA VAL A 54 5.05 3.05 -0.51
C VAL A 54 5.07 3.42 -2.00
N GLY A 55 5.25 2.42 -2.87
CA GLY A 55 5.42 2.57 -4.32
C GLY A 55 4.21 3.17 -5.05
N GLN A 56 3.01 3.02 -4.50
CA GLN A 56 1.82 3.69 -5.04
C GLN A 56 2.00 5.22 -5.11
N ARG A 57 2.73 5.80 -4.15
CA ARG A 57 2.88 7.26 -4.04
C ARG A 57 4.11 7.81 -4.78
N ALA A 58 4.97 6.93 -5.31
CA ALA A 58 6.29 7.29 -5.85
C ALA A 58 6.48 6.96 -7.34
N GLY A 59 5.41 6.66 -8.09
CA GLY A 59 5.49 6.53 -9.56
C GLY A 59 5.07 5.17 -10.15
N GLY A 60 4.12 4.46 -9.52
CA GLY A 60 3.52 3.26 -10.13
C GLY A 60 4.35 1.99 -10.00
N PHE A 61 5.26 1.93 -9.01
CA PHE A 61 6.03 0.73 -8.75
C PHE A 61 5.13 -0.39 -8.21
N THR A 62 5.11 -1.52 -8.90
CA THR A 62 4.35 -2.71 -8.50
C THR A 62 5.30 -3.82 -8.12
N THR A 63 5.24 -4.27 -6.86
CA THR A 63 6.04 -5.42 -6.39
C THR A 63 5.37 -6.73 -6.82
N ILE A 64 4.06 -6.70 -7.06
CA ILE A 64 3.24 -7.87 -7.40
C ILE A 64 2.27 -7.47 -8.50
N ASN A 65 1.97 -8.41 -9.40
CA ASN A 65 1.06 -8.16 -10.51
C ASN A 65 -0.35 -7.80 -10.00
N LEU A 66 -0.87 -6.65 -10.43
CA LEU A 66 -2.21 -6.16 -10.08
C LEU A 66 -3.33 -7.10 -10.53
N GLN A 67 -3.09 -7.99 -11.50
CA GLN A 67 -4.08 -9.00 -11.90
C GLN A 67 -4.13 -10.23 -10.97
N ALA A 68 -3.11 -10.41 -10.13
CA ALA A 68 -2.98 -11.56 -9.23
C ALA A 68 -3.48 -11.26 -7.80
N ILE A 69 -3.92 -10.03 -7.53
CA ILE A 69 -4.48 -9.60 -6.23
C ILE A 69 -6.01 -9.69 -6.21
N ALA A 70 -6.58 -9.76 -5.01
CA ALA A 70 -8.02 -9.80 -4.83
C ALA A 70 -8.71 -8.54 -5.40
N PRO A 71 -9.89 -8.65 -6.05
CA PRO A 71 -10.63 -7.50 -6.58
C PRO A 71 -10.95 -6.45 -5.51
N ALA A 72 -11.21 -6.87 -4.27
CA ALA A 72 -11.44 -5.96 -3.14
C ALA A 72 -10.22 -5.06 -2.87
N LEU A 73 -9.00 -5.59 -3.05
CA LEU A 73 -7.78 -4.81 -2.86
C LEU A 73 -7.54 -3.83 -3.99
N GLN A 74 -7.91 -4.16 -5.22
CA GLN A 74 -7.84 -3.21 -6.35
C GLN A 74 -8.70 -1.97 -6.08
N VAL A 75 -9.89 -2.16 -5.48
CA VAL A 75 -10.76 -1.04 -5.08
C VAL A 75 -10.10 -0.20 -3.97
N VAL A 76 -9.46 -0.83 -2.98
CA VAL A 76 -8.71 -0.11 -1.93
C VAL A 76 -7.61 0.73 -2.56
N TYR A 77 -6.83 0.15 -3.48
CA TYR A 77 -5.74 0.85 -4.16
C TYR A 77 -6.22 2.10 -4.92
N ILE A 78 -7.39 2.03 -5.57
CA ILE A 78 -7.99 3.19 -6.23
C ILE A 78 -8.42 4.26 -5.22
N ALA A 79 -8.87 3.86 -4.03
CA ALA A 79 -9.32 4.79 -2.99
C ALA A 79 -8.17 5.45 -2.22
N THR A 80 -7.03 4.78 -2.11
CA THR A 80 -5.87 5.24 -1.32
C THR A 80 -4.80 5.98 -2.12
N MET A 81 -4.84 5.88 -3.46
CA MET A 81 -4.05 6.69 -4.39
C MET A 81 -4.65 8.09 -4.57
#